data_AF-A0A651HW28-F1
#
_entry.id   AF-A0A651HW28-F1
#
_cell.length_a   1.000
_cell.length_b   1.000
_cell.length_c   1.000
_cell.angle_alpha   90.00
_cell.angle_beta   90.00
_cell.angle_gamma   90.00
#
_symmetry.space_group_name_H-M   'P 1'
#
loop_
_entity.id
_entity.type
_entity.pdbx_description
1 polymer ?
#
loop_
_entity_poly.entity_id
_entity_poly.type
_entity_poly.pdbx_seq_one_letter_code
_entity_poly.pdbx_strand_id
1 'polypeptide(L)'
;MSEFLADSLHPIKPAQPGRFRLEVAGEIHEGELSSCGWSMRTDDGASQDRFAAAADWRADDGRSLSLEMWRFVSHDDFYWNANHGHESERVRLLIRTGGDDPLSMMVGIRPRPGANPIWRWGAGETPAVRVSAEGPQATVVGELDGPATNGGSPLTGPFELAIHC
;
A
#
# COMPACT_ATOMS: atom_id res chain seq x y z
N MET A 1 -11.48 16.96 10.24
CA MET A 1 -11.49 15.99 9.12
C MET A 1 -10.33 15.05 9.37
N SER A 2 -10.53 13.73 9.36
CA SER A 2 -9.46 12.78 9.71
C SER A 2 -8.29 12.92 8.73
N GLU A 3 -7.05 12.94 9.23
CA GLU A 3 -5.81 12.98 8.45
C GLU A 3 -5.71 11.79 7.47
N PHE A 4 -6.38 10.69 7.80
CA PHE A 4 -6.52 9.51 6.96
C PHE A 4 -7.29 9.77 5.66
N LEU A 5 -8.22 10.73 5.67
CA LEU A 5 -9.06 11.12 4.53
C LEU A 5 -8.75 12.53 4.01
N ALA A 6 -7.63 13.13 4.44
CA ALA A 6 -7.34 14.53 4.18
C ALA A 6 -7.08 14.86 2.70
N ASP A 7 -6.63 13.86 1.93
CA ASP A 7 -6.19 14.03 0.55
C ASP A 7 -7.13 13.34 -0.44
N SER A 8 -7.41 14.03 -1.56
CA SER A 8 -8.10 13.42 -2.69
C SER A 8 -7.27 12.30 -3.31
N LEU A 9 -7.94 11.27 -3.83
CA LEU A 9 -7.27 10.19 -4.57
C LEU A 9 -6.33 10.74 -5.65
N HIS A 10 -5.23 10.03 -5.89
CA HIS A 10 -4.34 10.33 -7.01
C HIS A 10 -5.12 10.24 -8.34
N PRO A 11 -4.82 11.10 -9.32
CA PRO A 11 -5.54 11.16 -10.60
C PRO A 11 -5.10 10.03 -11.55
N ILE A 12 -5.19 8.77 -11.09
CA ILE A 12 -4.83 7.57 -11.83
C ILE A 12 -6.08 6.80 -12.27
N LYS A 13 -5.91 5.82 -13.16
CA LYS A 13 -7.03 4.99 -13.62
C LYS A 13 -7.62 4.17 -12.45
N PRO A 14 -8.93 4.29 -12.15
CA PRO A 14 -9.54 3.61 -11.00
C PRO A 14 -9.67 2.11 -11.24
N ALA A 15 -9.70 1.35 -10.14
CA ALA A 15 -10.07 -0.07 -10.15
C ALA A 15 -11.60 -0.25 -10.08
N GLN A 16 -12.08 -1.37 -10.63
CA GLN A 16 -13.47 -1.80 -10.46
C GLN A 16 -13.71 -2.30 -9.02
N PRO A 17 -14.95 -2.29 -8.51
CA PRO A 17 -15.28 -2.84 -7.19
C PRO A 17 -14.75 -4.27 -7.00
N GLY A 18 -14.22 -4.58 -5.81
CA GLY A 18 -13.59 -5.86 -5.48
C GLY A 18 -12.24 -6.14 -6.16
N ARG A 19 -11.61 -5.15 -6.81
CA ARG A 19 -10.43 -5.36 -7.66
C ARG A 19 -9.30 -4.38 -7.38
N PHE A 20 -8.10 -4.75 -7.83
CA PHE A 20 -6.97 -3.85 -7.94
C PHE A 20 -6.59 -3.61 -9.40
N ARG A 21 -5.95 -2.47 -9.63
CA ARG A 21 -5.15 -2.18 -10.82
C ARG A 21 -3.78 -1.69 -10.36
N LEU A 22 -2.74 -2.42 -10.73
CA LEU A 22 -1.35 -2.08 -10.48
C LEU A 22 -0.66 -1.84 -11.83
N GLU A 23 0.06 -0.74 -11.95
CA GLU A 23 1.01 -0.50 -13.03
C GLU A 23 2.38 -0.31 -12.41
N VAL A 24 3.38 -1.08 -12.82
CA VAL A 24 4.76 -0.99 -12.32
C VAL A 24 5.71 -1.09 -13.49
N ALA A 25 6.59 -0.10 -13.65
CA ALA A 25 7.56 -0.03 -14.76
C ALA A 25 6.93 -0.26 -16.17
N GLY A 26 5.67 0.14 -16.35
CA GLY A 26 4.90 -0.04 -17.59
C GLY A 26 4.22 -1.40 -17.76
N GLU A 27 4.41 -2.36 -16.83
CA GLU A 27 3.63 -3.60 -16.76
C GLU A 27 2.32 -3.34 -16.00
N ILE A 28 1.18 -3.70 -16.60
CA ILE A 28 -0.14 -3.55 -15.99
C ILE A 28 -0.63 -4.91 -15.50
N HIS A 29 -1.08 -4.94 -14.24
CA HIS A 29 -1.70 -6.07 -13.59
C HIS A 29 -3.07 -5.67 -13.04
N GLU A 30 -4.11 -6.44 -13.37
CA GLU A 30 -5.46 -6.26 -12.85
C GLU A 30 -5.98 -7.60 -12.32
N GLY A 31 -6.61 -7.60 -11.16
CA GLY A 31 -7.04 -8.84 -10.52
C GLY A 31 -8.04 -8.62 -9.40
N GLU A 32 -8.52 -9.72 -8.83
CA GLU A 32 -9.42 -9.71 -7.68
C GLU A 32 -8.62 -9.53 -6.38
N LEU A 33 -9.24 -8.90 -5.40
CA LEU A 33 -8.67 -8.77 -4.06
C LEU A 33 -8.94 -10.06 -3.27
N SER A 34 -7.89 -10.62 -2.66
CA SER A 34 -8.01 -11.74 -1.72
C SER A 34 -8.50 -11.27 -0.34
N SER A 35 -8.22 -10.02 0.01
CA SER A 35 -8.85 -9.34 1.15
C SER A 35 -8.88 -7.83 0.92
N CYS A 36 -9.90 -7.16 1.47
CA CYS A 36 -10.01 -5.71 1.48
C CYS A 36 -10.74 -5.27 2.74
N GLY A 37 -10.17 -4.35 3.49
CA GLY A 37 -10.68 -3.92 4.77
C GLY A 37 -10.42 -2.44 5.00
N TRP A 38 -11.46 -1.75 5.41
CA TRP A 38 -11.42 -0.35 5.82
C TRP A 38 -12.14 -0.22 7.16
N SER A 39 -11.53 0.50 8.09
CA SER A 39 -12.13 0.80 9.39
C SER A 39 -11.69 2.17 9.84
N MET A 40 -12.65 2.99 10.23
CA MET A 40 -12.38 4.27 10.89
C MET A 40 -12.76 4.18 12.36
N ARG A 41 -12.08 5.00 13.17
CA ARG A 41 -12.49 5.29 14.54
C ARG A 41 -13.82 6.04 14.51
N THR A 42 -14.89 5.35 14.92
CA THR A 42 -16.22 5.97 15.10
C THR A 42 -16.56 6.22 16.58
N ASP A 43 -15.77 5.67 17.51
CA ASP A 43 -15.93 5.78 18.97
C ASP A 43 -14.58 5.66 19.71
N ASP A 44 -14.61 5.70 21.05
CA ASP A 44 -13.40 5.69 21.90
C ASP A 44 -12.66 4.33 21.96
N GLY A 45 -13.15 3.29 21.28
CA GLY A 45 -12.59 1.94 21.32
C GLY A 45 -11.57 1.62 20.23
N ALA A 46 -11.52 2.39 19.15
CA ALA A 46 -10.58 2.18 18.05
C ALA A 46 -9.36 3.10 18.15
N SER A 47 -8.17 2.52 18.21
CA SER A 47 -6.92 3.28 18.34
C SER A 47 -6.34 3.79 17.01
N GLN A 48 -6.92 3.38 15.87
CA GLN A 48 -6.41 3.72 14.54
C GLN A 48 -7.48 3.70 13.44
N ASP A 49 -7.32 4.60 12.48
CA ASP A 49 -7.93 4.52 11.15
C ASP A 49 -7.07 3.63 10.25
N ARG A 50 -7.71 2.79 9.43
CA ARG A 50 -7.03 1.72 8.71
C ARG A 50 -7.65 1.46 7.34
N PHE A 51 -6.80 1.32 6.33
CA PHE A 51 -7.09 0.69 5.05
C PHE A 51 -6.07 -0.42 4.84
N ALA A 52 -6.51 -1.62 4.47
CA ALA A 52 -5.64 -2.71 4.10
C ALA A 52 -6.27 -3.52 2.98
N ALA A 53 -5.45 -3.98 2.04
CA ALA A 53 -5.88 -4.86 0.98
C ALA A 53 -4.75 -5.82 0.59
N ALA A 54 -5.13 -7.00 0.11
CA ALA A 54 -4.22 -7.97 -0.43
C ALA A 54 -4.79 -8.60 -1.70
N ALA A 55 -3.90 -9.08 -2.55
CA ALA A 55 -4.25 -9.85 -3.73
C ALA A 55 -3.15 -10.86 -4.05
N ASP A 56 -3.55 -12.00 -4.61
CA ASP A 56 -2.65 -13.00 -5.16
C ASP A 56 -3.12 -13.33 -6.57
N TRP A 57 -2.20 -13.33 -7.53
CA TRP A 57 -2.53 -13.62 -8.92
C TRP A 57 -1.37 -14.29 -9.65
N ARG A 58 -1.65 -14.72 -10.88
CA ARG A 58 -0.64 -15.21 -11.80
C ARG A 58 -0.52 -14.24 -12.97
N ALA A 59 0.68 -13.74 -13.23
CA ALA A 59 0.95 -12.92 -14.41
C ALA A 59 0.95 -13.76 -15.68
N ASP A 60 0.84 -13.08 -16.83
CA ASP A 60 0.79 -13.71 -18.16
C ASP A 60 2.05 -14.52 -18.50
N ASP A 61 3.20 -14.10 -17.95
CA ASP A 61 4.47 -14.82 -18.06
C ASP A 61 4.58 -16.05 -17.12
N GLY A 62 3.51 -16.32 -16.36
CA GLY A 62 3.39 -17.46 -15.47
C GLY A 62 3.90 -17.24 -14.06
N ARG A 63 4.49 -16.08 -13.73
CA ARG A 63 4.91 -15.74 -12.35
C ARG A 63 3.71 -15.68 -11.42
N SER A 64 3.87 -16.20 -10.20
CA SER A 64 2.90 -16.02 -9.12
C SER A 64 3.27 -14.77 -8.33
N LEU A 65 2.32 -13.85 -8.15
CA LEU A 65 2.54 -12.55 -7.54
C LEU A 65 1.61 -12.37 -6.35
N SER A 66 2.08 -11.62 -5.36
CA SER A 66 1.33 -11.30 -4.14
C SER A 66 1.52 -9.82 -3.82
N LEU A 67 0.42 -9.11 -3.63
CA LEU A 67 0.35 -7.70 -3.27
C LEU A 67 -0.21 -7.58 -1.86
N GLU A 68 0.45 -6.76 -1.05
CA GLU A 68 -0.11 -6.26 0.21
C GLU A 68 0.00 -4.72 0.21
N MET A 69 -1.10 -4.05 0.56
CA MET A 69 -1.12 -2.60 0.72
C MET A 69 -1.81 -2.23 2.02
N TRP A 70 -1.28 -1.26 2.73
CA TRP A 70 -1.99 -0.64 3.84
C TRP A 70 -1.62 0.81 4.09
N ARG A 71 -2.55 1.52 4.73
CA ARG A 71 -2.32 2.78 5.44
C ARG A 71 -2.97 2.72 6.80
N PHE A 72 -2.21 3.07 7.84
CA PHE A 72 -2.67 3.17 9.21
C PHE A 72 -2.35 4.56 9.76
N VAL A 73 -3.32 5.15 10.44
CA VAL A 73 -3.18 6.41 11.17
C VAL A 73 -3.66 6.18 12.59
N SER A 74 -2.74 6.17 13.55
CA SER A 74 -3.04 6.01 14.97
C SER A 74 -3.23 7.35 15.66
N HIS A 75 -4.26 7.40 16.50
CA HIS A 75 -4.66 8.57 17.29
C HIS A 75 -4.11 8.53 18.73
N ASP A 76 -3.47 7.43 19.12
CA ASP A 76 -3.02 7.21 20.49
C ASP A 76 -1.49 7.19 20.56
N ASP A 77 -0.91 7.96 21.50
CA ASP A 77 0.54 8.00 21.76
C ASP A 77 1.12 6.62 22.16
N PHE A 78 0.27 5.71 22.64
CA PHE A 78 0.68 4.38 23.11
C PHE A 78 1.00 3.39 21.98
N TYR A 79 0.37 3.53 20.80
CA TYR A 79 0.61 2.65 19.66
C TYR A 79 1.85 3.05 18.83
N TRP A 80 2.51 4.14 19.23
CA TRP A 80 3.78 4.57 18.65
C TRP A 80 4.91 3.58 18.98
N ASN A 81 5.51 3.00 17.95
CA ASN A 81 6.86 2.44 18.04
C ASN A 81 7.63 2.66 16.73
N ALA A 82 8.95 2.50 16.77
CA ALA A 82 9.82 2.72 15.62
C ALA A 82 9.46 1.89 14.37
N ASN A 83 8.69 0.80 14.53
CA ASN A 83 8.31 -0.10 13.45
C ASN A 83 6.98 0.27 12.78
N HIS A 84 6.16 1.16 13.38
CA HIS A 84 4.83 1.51 12.86
C HIS A 84 4.52 3.02 12.90
N GLY A 85 5.20 3.82 13.75
CA GLY A 85 4.93 5.25 13.88
C GLY A 85 3.50 5.56 14.32
N HIS A 86 3.08 6.81 14.14
CA HIS A 86 1.67 7.20 14.21
C HIS A 86 0.99 7.15 12.85
N GLU A 87 1.76 7.24 11.77
CA GLU A 87 1.27 6.97 10.42
C GLU A 87 2.21 5.98 9.75
N SER A 88 1.67 4.91 9.18
CA SER A 88 2.41 3.99 8.34
C SER A 88 1.68 3.73 7.04
N GLU A 89 2.45 3.69 5.96
CA GLU A 89 1.98 3.39 4.62
C GLU A 89 2.91 2.33 4.03
N ARG A 90 2.35 1.29 3.43
CA ARG A 90 3.14 0.25 2.76
C ARG A 90 2.46 -0.22 1.50
N VAL A 91 3.27 -0.43 0.46
CA VAL A 91 2.97 -1.32 -0.66
C VAL A 91 4.08 -2.35 -0.74
N ARG A 92 3.70 -3.62 -0.83
CA ARG A 92 4.61 -4.76 -0.90
C ARG A 92 4.19 -5.67 -2.03
N LEU A 93 5.13 -5.99 -2.90
CA LEU A 93 4.97 -6.87 -4.04
C LEU A 93 5.99 -7.99 -3.97
N LEU A 94 5.52 -9.23 -3.95
CA LEU A 94 6.35 -10.43 -3.95
C LEU A 94 6.17 -11.21 -5.24
N ILE A 95 7.27 -11.72 -5.77
CA ILE A 95 7.27 -12.77 -6.80
C ILE A 95 7.47 -14.10 -6.08
N ARG A 96 6.44 -14.95 -6.06
CA ARG A 96 6.44 -16.24 -5.37
C ARG A 96 7.17 -17.28 -6.22
N THR A 97 8.34 -17.71 -5.75
CA THR A 97 9.19 -18.71 -6.44
C THR A 97 9.27 -20.04 -5.70
N GLY A 98 8.75 -20.11 -4.46
CA GLY A 98 8.86 -21.30 -3.61
C GLY A 98 10.18 -21.38 -2.83
N GLY A 99 10.95 -20.28 -2.81
CA GLY A 99 12.22 -20.14 -2.10
C GLY A 99 12.43 -18.69 -1.65
N ASP A 100 13.56 -18.08 -2.02
CA ASP A 100 13.86 -16.67 -1.74
C ASP A 100 13.02 -15.73 -2.63
N ASP A 101 11.75 -15.53 -2.28
CA ASP A 101 10.81 -14.68 -3.03
C ASP A 101 11.34 -13.23 -3.20
N PRO A 102 11.61 -12.76 -4.45
CA PRO A 102 11.98 -11.38 -4.69
C PRO A 102 10.92 -10.40 -4.17
N LEU A 103 11.37 -9.41 -3.40
CA LEU A 103 10.53 -8.43 -2.71
C LEU A 103 10.76 -7.04 -3.28
N SER A 104 9.67 -6.39 -3.68
CA SER A 104 9.62 -4.98 -4.04
C SER A 104 8.73 -4.26 -3.05
N MET A 105 9.15 -3.10 -2.56
CA MET A 105 8.47 -2.44 -1.45
C MET A 105 8.56 -0.92 -1.56
N MET A 106 7.48 -0.28 -1.13
CA MET A 106 7.44 1.12 -0.74
C MET A 106 6.94 1.18 0.70
N VAL A 107 7.65 1.90 1.58
CA VAL A 107 7.20 2.18 2.94
C VAL A 107 7.48 3.62 3.31
N GLY A 108 6.53 4.24 4.01
CA GLY A 108 6.74 5.43 4.83
C GLY A 108 6.23 5.20 6.24
N ILE A 109 7.10 5.37 7.24
CA ILE A 109 6.71 5.41 8.67
C ILE A 109 6.97 6.81 9.19
N ARG A 110 5.95 7.43 9.78
CA ARG A 110 6.02 8.81 10.29
C ARG A 110 5.71 8.89 11.78
N PRO A 111 6.37 9.82 12.49
CA PRO A 111 6.11 10.03 13.90
C PRO A 111 4.77 10.71 14.16
N ARG A 112 4.17 11.38 13.16
CA ARG A 112 2.80 11.92 13.17
C ARG A 112 2.28 11.99 11.73
N PRO A 113 0.96 12.04 11.51
CA PRO A 113 0.40 12.17 10.17
C PRO A 113 0.96 13.36 9.40
N GLY A 114 1.33 13.16 8.14
CA GLY A 114 1.87 14.20 7.26
C GLY A 114 3.29 14.70 7.59
N ALA A 115 3.93 14.19 8.66
CA ALA A 115 5.32 14.54 8.99
C ALA A 115 6.32 13.90 8.02
N ASN A 116 7.59 14.30 8.11
CA ASN A 116 8.65 13.59 7.39
C ASN A 116 8.80 12.15 7.92
N PRO A 117 9.03 11.16 7.04
CA PRO A 117 9.21 9.78 7.46
C PRO A 117 10.50 9.62 8.28
N ILE A 118 10.40 8.91 9.40
CA ILE A 118 11.55 8.45 10.21
C ILE A 118 12.17 7.19 9.63
N TRP A 119 11.39 6.45 8.84
CA TRP A 119 11.88 5.31 8.06
C TRP A 119 11.19 5.28 6.70
N ARG A 120 11.96 4.99 5.67
CA ARG A 120 11.51 4.97 4.27
C ARG A 120 12.21 3.87 3.49
N TRP A 121 11.45 3.20 2.64
CA TRP A 121 11.96 2.34 1.56
C TRP A 121 11.21 2.70 0.28
N GLY A 122 11.89 2.81 -0.86
CA GLY A 122 11.28 3.29 -2.09
C GLY A 122 10.89 4.77 -2.00
N ALA A 123 10.04 5.24 -2.92
CA ALA A 123 9.60 6.64 -2.96
C ALA A 123 8.09 6.79 -3.17
N GLY A 124 7.59 8.01 -3.00
CA GLY A 124 6.18 8.36 -3.04
C GLY A 124 5.95 9.77 -2.50
N GLU A 125 4.93 10.46 -3.01
CA GLU A 125 4.42 11.70 -2.40
C GLU A 125 3.89 11.41 -0.99
N THR A 126 3.73 12.41 -0.14
CA THR A 126 3.21 12.21 1.22
C THR A 126 1.82 12.84 1.35
N PRO A 127 0.80 12.09 1.81
CA PRO A 127 0.78 10.63 1.98
C PRO A 127 0.84 9.92 0.62
N ALA A 128 1.52 8.76 0.59
CA ALA A 128 1.67 7.98 -0.63
C ALA A 128 0.36 7.25 -0.94
N VAL A 129 -0.27 6.68 0.10
CA VAL A 129 -1.55 5.98 0.04
C VAL A 129 -2.66 6.96 0.40
N ARG A 130 -3.48 7.34 -0.57
CA ARG A 130 -4.64 8.23 -0.37
C ARG A 130 -5.92 7.41 -0.34
N VAL A 131 -6.75 7.63 0.68
CA VAL A 131 -7.99 6.88 0.91
C VAL A 131 -9.18 7.78 0.66
N SER A 132 -10.19 7.29 -0.06
CA SER A 132 -11.38 8.06 -0.40
C SER A 132 -12.29 8.25 0.81
N ALA A 133 -12.87 9.45 0.92
CA ALA A 133 -13.94 9.75 1.87
C ALA A 133 -15.31 9.24 1.41
N GLU A 134 -15.46 8.91 0.12
CA GLU A 134 -16.74 8.56 -0.51
C GLU A 134 -17.01 7.04 -0.53
N GLY A 135 -16.01 6.23 -0.22
CA GLY A 135 -16.12 4.78 -0.24
C GLY A 135 -14.76 4.11 0.00
N PRO A 136 -14.73 2.78 0.16
CA PRO A 136 -13.52 2.04 0.49
C PRO A 136 -12.60 1.87 -0.73
N GLN A 137 -12.08 3.00 -1.20
CA GLN A 137 -11.12 3.11 -2.30
C GLN A 137 -9.81 3.69 -1.80
N ALA A 138 -8.72 3.22 -2.37
CA ALA A 138 -7.39 3.78 -2.13
C ALA A 138 -6.60 3.87 -3.42
N THR A 139 -5.75 4.88 -3.50
CA THR A 139 -4.79 5.05 -4.59
C THR A 139 -3.39 5.27 -4.04
N VAL A 140 -2.39 4.82 -4.77
CA VAL A 140 -0.98 4.97 -4.43
C VAL A 140 -0.19 5.32 -5.68
N VAL A 141 0.71 6.28 -5.57
CA VAL A 141 1.70 6.60 -6.59
C VAL A 141 3.07 6.70 -5.92
N GLY A 142 4.08 6.06 -6.49
CA GLY A 142 5.42 6.07 -5.93
C GLY A 142 6.43 5.28 -6.74
N GLU A 143 7.50 4.87 -6.06
CA GLU A 143 8.58 4.04 -6.60
C GLU A 143 8.73 2.79 -5.73
N LEU A 144 8.61 1.61 -6.33
CA LEU A 144 8.95 0.34 -5.70
C LEU A 144 10.45 0.10 -5.80
N ASP A 145 11.05 -0.31 -4.69
CA ASP A 145 12.47 -0.66 -4.63
C ASP A 145 12.64 -2.01 -3.93
N GLY A 146 13.74 -2.71 -4.21
CA GLY A 146 13.98 -4.05 -3.68
C GLY A 146 15.34 -4.61 -4.09
N PRO A 147 15.99 -5.41 -3.24
CA PRO A 147 17.26 -6.03 -3.60
C PRO A 147 17.04 -7.22 -4.54
N ALA A 148 17.94 -7.41 -5.50
CA ALA A 148 18.02 -8.67 -6.22
C ALA A 148 18.43 -9.80 -5.25
N THR A 149 17.78 -10.96 -5.34
CA THR A 149 18.09 -12.15 -4.53
C THR A 149 18.40 -13.34 -5.43
N ASN A 150 18.77 -14.48 -4.84
CA ASN A 150 18.94 -15.73 -5.59
C ASN A 150 17.65 -16.21 -6.26
N GLY A 151 16.48 -15.82 -5.74
CA GLY A 151 15.19 -16.15 -6.33
C GLY A 151 14.77 -15.22 -7.47
N GLY A 152 15.61 -14.25 -7.86
CA GLY A 152 15.40 -13.40 -9.02
C GLY A 152 15.43 -11.91 -8.71
N SER A 153 15.00 -11.12 -9.70
CA SER A 153 14.93 -9.66 -9.59
C SER A 153 13.54 -9.21 -9.17
N PRO A 154 13.42 -8.28 -8.20
CA PRO A 154 12.14 -7.67 -7.85
C PRO A 154 11.61 -6.77 -8.98
N LEU A 155 10.32 -6.48 -8.94
CA LEU A 155 9.66 -5.51 -9.81
C LEU A 155 9.84 -4.11 -9.21
N THR A 156 10.83 -3.37 -9.72
CA THR A 156 11.22 -2.05 -9.22
C THR A 156 10.90 -0.95 -10.22
N GLY A 157 10.83 0.29 -9.74
CA GLY A 157 10.56 1.49 -10.54
C GLY A 157 9.21 2.14 -10.21
N PRO A 158 8.78 3.09 -11.07
CA PRO A 158 7.57 3.87 -10.82
C PRO A 158 6.35 2.95 -10.84
N PHE A 159 5.42 3.22 -9.93
CA PHE A 159 4.18 2.47 -9.85
C PHE A 159 2.96 3.35 -9.56
N GLU A 160 1.82 2.89 -10.07
CA GLU A 160 0.48 3.39 -9.76
C GLU A 160 -0.37 2.21 -9.30
N LEU A 161 -1.06 2.37 -8.17
CA LEU A 161 -1.95 1.34 -7.62
C LEU A 161 -3.30 1.95 -7.30
N ALA A 162 -4.36 1.42 -7.90
CA ALA A 162 -5.73 1.69 -7.51
C ALA A 162 -6.37 0.44 -6.91
N ILE A 163 -7.06 0.60 -5.79
CA ILE A 163 -7.79 -0.46 -5.10
C ILE A 163 -9.19 0.03 -4.80
N HIS A 164 -10.18 -0.83 -5.02
CA HIS A 164 -11.57 -0.59 -4.69
C HIS A 164 -12.10 -1.85 -3.99
N CYS A 165 -12.39 -1.73 -2.69
CA CYS A 165 -13.25 -2.70 -2.03
C CYS A 165 -14.68 -2.48 -2.57
#